data_AF-A0A8X6L1C5-F1
#
_entry.id   AF-A0A8X6L1C5-F1
#
_cell.length_a   1.000
_cell.length_b   1.000
_cell.length_c   1.000
_cell.angle_alpha   90.00
_cell.angle_beta   90.00
_cell.angle_gamma   90.00
#
_symmetry.space_group_name_H-M   'P 1'
#
loop_
_entity.id
_entity.type
_entity.pdbx_description
1 polymer ?
#
loop_
_entity_poly.entity_id
_entity_poly.type
_entity_poly.pdbx_seq_one_letter_code
_entity_poly.pdbx_strand_id
1 'polypeptide(L)'
;METDCTDSRIRKPLKGKKKKKLFLKIKQQMEFYFSDSNLAKDSFLCNLLKKDPEGYVDLEIFKSFNKIKELTDDVSTIAEAVSKSNILQ
;
A
#
# COMPACT_ATOMS: atom_id res chain seq x y z
N MET A 1 -4.83 26.63 17.38
CA MET A 1 -4.42 25.21 17.43
C MET A 1 -3.74 24.93 16.11
N GLU A 2 -2.41 24.91 16.16
CA GLU A 2 -1.53 24.73 15.02
C GLU A 2 -1.41 23.24 14.70
N THR A 3 -1.65 22.86 13.45
CA THR A 3 -0.89 21.82 12.74
C THR A 3 -0.79 22.26 11.28
N ASP A 4 0.26 23.04 11.02
CA ASP A 4 0.85 23.22 9.71
C ASP A 4 1.64 21.95 9.36
N CYS A 5 1.36 21.37 8.19
CA CYS A 5 2.38 20.94 7.23
C CYS A 5 1.68 20.25 6.05
N THR A 6 1.28 21.06 5.08
CA THR A 6 0.98 20.57 3.73
C THR A 6 2.26 20.00 3.12
N ASP A 7 2.43 18.67 3.11
CA ASP A 7 3.46 18.00 2.30
C ASP A 7 3.05 18.09 0.82
N SER A 8 3.37 19.23 0.23
CA SER A 8 3.19 19.51 -1.19
C SER A 8 4.35 18.90 -1.99
N ARG A 9 4.51 17.57 -1.97
CA ARG A 9 5.35 16.89 -2.96
C ARG A 9 4.56 16.68 -4.25
N ILE A 10 4.51 17.73 -5.08
CA ILE A 10 4.03 17.64 -6.47
C ILE A 10 5.01 16.74 -7.24
N ARG A 11 4.77 15.42 -7.23
CA ARG A 11 5.52 14.46 -8.04
C ARG A 11 5.04 14.54 -9.48
N LYS A 12 5.99 14.79 -10.37
CA LYS A 12 5.82 14.88 -11.84
C LYS A 12 4.93 13.75 -12.37
N PRO A 13 4.00 14.00 -13.31
CA PRO A 13 3.11 12.97 -13.82
C PRO A 13 3.93 11.90 -14.56
N LEU A 14 4.04 10.72 -13.94
CA LEU A 14 4.65 9.54 -14.57
C LEU A 14 3.87 9.21 -15.86
N LYS A 15 4.52 9.35 -17.02
CA LYS A 15 3.99 9.02 -18.35
C LYS A 15 3.29 7.65 -18.33
N GLY A 16 2.04 7.60 -18.81
CA GLY A 16 1.02 6.58 -18.53
C GLY A 16 1.37 5.08 -18.72
N LYS A 17 2.46 4.73 -19.41
CA LYS A 17 2.95 3.34 -19.49
C LYS A 17 3.68 2.88 -18.22
N LYS A 18 4.38 3.78 -17.51
CA LYS A 18 5.13 3.42 -16.29
C LYS A 18 4.23 3.28 -15.06
N LYS A 19 3.14 4.06 -14.98
CA LYS A 19 2.16 3.98 -13.88
C LYS A 19 1.47 2.60 -13.82
N LYS A 20 1.07 2.04 -14.96
CA LYS A 20 0.45 0.70 -15.01
C LYS A 20 1.37 -0.39 -14.44
N LYS A 21 2.65 -0.38 -14.81
CA LYS A 21 3.63 -1.34 -14.29
C LYS A 21 3.88 -1.16 -12.79
N LEU A 22 3.89 0.09 -12.31
CA LEU A 22 4.01 0.40 -10.88
C LEU A 22 2.80 -0.15 -10.10
N PHE A 23 1.57 0.15 -10.55
CA PHE A 23 0.36 -0.33 -9.91
C PHE A 23 0.27 -1.84 -9.88
N LEU A 24 0.64 -2.51 -10.97
CA LEU A 24 0.68 -3.98 -11.01
C LEU A 24 1.68 -4.55 -9.99
N LYS A 25 2.85 -3.92 -9.83
CA LYS A 25 3.82 -4.34 -8.81
C LYS A 25 3.29 -4.12 -7.39
N ILE A 26 2.66 -2.98 -7.11
CA ILE A 26 2.07 -2.70 -5.79
C ILE A 26 1.00 -3.75 -5.48
N LYS A 27 0.12 -4.04 -6.44
CA LYS A 27 -0.90 -5.09 -6.30
C LYS A 27 -0.27 -6.45 -5.98
N GLN A 28 0.71 -6.89 -6.77
CA GLN A 28 1.38 -8.17 -6.55
C GLN A 28 2.04 -8.25 -5.16
N GLN A 29 2.59 -7.14 -4.67
CA GLN A 29 3.15 -7.11 -3.31
C GLN A 29 2.05 -7.19 -2.25
N MET A 30 0.93 -6.49 -2.42
CA MET A 30 -0.23 -6.62 -1.52
C MET A 30 -0.73 -8.07 -1.50
N GLU A 31 -0.96 -8.68 -2.66
CA GLU A 31 -1.37 -10.09 -2.78
C GLU A 31 -0.37 -11.05 -2.13
N PHE A 32 0.92 -10.77 -2.24
CA PHE A 32 1.96 -11.55 -1.57
C PHE A 32 1.92 -11.38 -0.05
N TYR A 33 1.74 -10.16 0.45
CA TYR A 33 1.65 -9.89 1.88
C TYR A 33 0.47 -10.61 2.51
N PHE A 34 -0.70 -10.56 1.86
CA PHE A 34 -1.92 -11.25 2.28
C PHE A 34 -1.98 -12.74 1.86
N SER A 35 -0.93 -13.28 1.25
CA SER A 35 -0.87 -14.70 0.95
C SER A 35 -0.72 -15.50 2.25
N ASP A 36 -1.41 -16.63 2.37
CA ASP A 36 -1.34 -17.53 3.53
C ASP A 36 0.10 -17.89 3.91
N SER A 37 0.98 -18.05 2.92
CA SER A 37 2.39 -18.38 3.13
C SER A 37 3.18 -17.26 3.83
N ASN A 38 2.83 -16.00 3.55
CA ASN A 38 3.45 -14.84 4.20
C ASN A 38 2.77 -14.53 5.53
N LEU A 39 1.44 -14.59 5.58
CA LEU A 39 0.67 -14.37 6.82
C LEU A 39 1.04 -15.34 7.94
N ALA A 40 1.36 -16.59 7.61
CA ALA A 40 1.83 -17.57 8.59
C ALA A 40 3.22 -17.26 9.16
N LYS A 41 4.05 -16.49 8.43
CA LYS A 41 5.42 -16.13 8.82
C LYS A 41 5.52 -14.72 9.40
N ASP A 42 4.68 -13.81 8.95
CA ASP A 42 4.68 -12.41 9.32
C ASP A 42 3.71 -12.17 10.48
N SER A 43 4.23 -12.31 11.70
CA SER A 43 3.49 -12.06 12.93
C SER A 43 2.99 -10.63 13.04
N PHE A 44 3.64 -9.65 12.39
CA PHE A 44 3.21 -8.26 12.42
C PHE A 44 1.92 -8.07 11.62
N LEU A 45 1.90 -8.56 10.37
CA LEU A 45 0.72 -8.47 9.52
C LEU A 45 -0.44 -9.32 10.07
N CYS A 46 -0.14 -10.50 10.63
CA CYS A 46 -1.13 -11.33 11.30
C CYS A 46 -1.71 -10.64 12.55
N ASN A 47 -0.89 -9.98 13.36
CA ASN A 47 -1.37 -9.23 14.53
C ASN A 47 -2.23 -8.03 14.14
N LEU A 48 -1.90 -7.38 13.02
CA LEU A 48 -2.65 -6.25 12.48
C LEU A 48 -4.04 -6.68 12.01
N LEU A 49 -4.12 -7.79 11.26
CA LEU A 49 -5.39 -8.41 10.87
C LEU A 49 -6.21 -8.94 12.03
N LYS A 50 -5.57 -9.36 13.12
CA LYS A 50 -6.27 -9.79 14.36
C LYS A 50 -6.79 -8.61 15.17
N LYS A 51 -6.21 -7.43 15.00
CA LYS A 51 -6.59 -6.22 15.74
C LYS A 51 -7.95 -5.70 15.27
N ASP A 52 -8.23 -5.84 13.99
CA ASP A 52 -9.49 -5.46 13.37
C ASP A 52 -10.33 -6.70 13.05
N PRO A 53 -11.54 -6.85 13.61
CA PRO A 53 -12.37 -8.04 13.40
C PRO A 53 -12.82 -8.22 11.94
N GLU A 54 -12.78 -7.14 11.16
CA GLU A 54 -13.07 -7.15 9.72
C GLU A 54 -11.83 -7.42 8.85
N GLY A 55 -10.64 -7.51 9.45
CA GLY A 55 -9.40 -7.79 8.72
C GLY A 55 -8.92 -6.62 7.85
N TYR A 56 -9.30 -5.39 8.19
CA TYR A 56 -8.81 -4.20 7.51
C TYR A 56 -7.42 -3.79 8.00
N VAL A 57 -6.64 -3.18 7.11
CA VAL A 57 -5.28 -2.68 7.43
C VAL A 57 -5.12 -1.28 6.88
N ASP A 58 -4.67 -0.35 7.73
CA ASP A 58 -4.42 1.03 7.33
C ASP A 58 -3.33 1.14 6.26
N LEU A 59 -3.64 1.87 5.19
CA LEU A 59 -2.72 2.12 4.08
C LEU A 59 -1.43 2.86 4.51
N GLU A 60 -1.49 3.61 5.61
CA GLU A 60 -0.33 4.32 6.17
C GLU A 60 0.75 3.36 6.65
N ILE A 61 0.37 2.19 7.17
CA ILE A 61 1.31 1.19 7.70
C ILE A 61 2.17 0.64 6.55
N PHE A 62 1.60 0.54 5.34
CA PHE A 62 2.31 0.11 4.15
C PHE A 62 3.46 1.02 3.74
N LYS A 63 3.50 2.29 4.18
CA LYS A 63 4.66 3.17 3.96
C LYS A 63 5.92 2.68 4.68
N SER A 64 5.75 1.96 5.78
CA SER A 64 6.83 1.39 6.58
C SER A 64 7.36 0.06 6.00
N PHE A 65 6.66 -0.55 5.05
CA PHE A 65 7.10 -1.79 4.43
C PHE A 65 8.17 -1.51 3.39
N ASN A 66 9.34 -2.14 3.56
CA ASN A 66 10.49 -1.96 2.67
C ASN A 66 10.13 -2.17 1.19
N LYS A 67 9.30 -3.16 0.85
CA LYS A 67 8.91 -3.45 -0.54
C LYS A 67 7.95 -2.43 -1.13
N ILE A 68 7.04 -1.87 -0.34
CA ILE A 68 6.12 -0.84 -0.80
C ILE A 68 6.87 0.48 -0.93
N LYS A 69 7.68 0.84 0.07
CA LYS A 69 8.52 2.05 0.08
C LYS A 69 9.46 2.15 -1.12
N GLU A 70 9.98 1.02 -1.60
CA GLU A 70 10.82 0.95 -2.81
C GLU A 70 10.04 1.25 -4.10
N LEU A 71 8.73 1.01 -4.10
CA LEU A 71 7.84 1.27 -5.24
C LEU A 71 7.25 2.68 -5.17
N THR A 72 6.70 3.06 -4.01
CA THR A 72 6.05 4.34 -3.77
C THR A 72 6.08 4.71 -2.29
N ASP A 73 6.14 6.01 -2.01
CA ASP A 73 6.08 6.58 -0.66
C ASP A 73 4.75 7.32 -0.44
N ASP A 74 3.90 7.38 -1.48
CA ASP A 74 2.67 8.16 -1.51
C ASP A 74 1.45 7.24 -1.29
N VAL A 75 0.73 7.43 -0.18
CA VAL A 75 -0.47 6.64 0.15
C VAL A 75 -1.53 6.75 -0.93
N SER A 76 -1.71 7.93 -1.52
CA SER A 76 -2.67 8.15 -2.61
C SER A 76 -2.34 7.29 -3.83
N THR A 77 -1.06 7.02 -4.11
CA THR A 77 -0.65 6.15 -5.22
C THR A 77 -0.97 4.69 -4.91
N ILE A 78 -0.81 4.27 -3.65
CA ILE A 78 -1.17 2.92 -3.20
C ILE A 78 -2.69 2.74 -3.25
N ALA A 79 -3.45 3.71 -2.71
CA ALA A 79 -4.91 3.72 -2.76
C ALA A 79 -5.41 3.66 -4.21
N GLU A 80 -4.88 4.50 -5.12
CA GLU A 80 -5.22 4.41 -6.54
C GLU A 80 -4.84 3.07 -7.17
N ALA A 81 -3.74 2.45 -6.76
CA ALA A 81 -3.32 1.14 -7.26
C ALA A 81 -4.31 0.04 -6.87
N VAL A 82 -4.73 0.06 -5.59
CA VAL A 82 -5.65 -0.90 -5.01
C VAL A 82 -7.07 -0.66 -5.52
N SER A 83 -7.55 0.59 -5.56
CA SER A 83 -8.88 0.93 -6.09
C SER A 83 -9.03 0.68 -7.59
N LYS A 84 -7.93 0.66 -8.36
CA LYS A 84 -7.92 0.22 -9.77
C LYS A 84 -7.77 -1.30 -9.93
N SER A 85 -7.57 -2.03 -8.83
CA SER A 85 -7.52 -3.49 -8.83
C SER A 85 -8.93 -4.05 -8.86
N ASN A 86 -9.20 -4.97 -9.77
CA ASN A 86 -10.49 -5.64 -9.92
C ASN A 86 -10.79 -6.66 -8.80
N ILE A 87 -9.86 -6.89 -7.86
CA ILE A 87 -9.92 -8.00 -6.87
C ILE A 87 -9.95 -7.51 -5.41
N LEU A 88 -9.52 -6.26 -5.15
CA LEU A 88 -9.47 -5.69 -3.80
C LEU A 88 -10.33 -4.43 -3.81
N GLN A 89 -11.44 -4.45 -3.07
CA GLN A 89 -12.34 -3.29 -2.89
C GLN A 89 -11.91 -2.45 -1.70
#